data_AF-A0A9X1R7J6-F1
#
_entry.id   AF-A0A9X1R7J6-F1
#
_cell.length_a   1.000
_cell.length_b   1.000
_cell.length_c   1.000
_cell.angle_alpha   90.00
_cell.angle_beta   90.00
_cell.angle_gamma   90.00
#
_symmetry.space_group_name_H-M   'P 1'
#
loop_
_entity.id
_entity.type
_entity.pdbx_description
1 polymer ?
#
loop_
_entity_poly.entity_id
_entity_poly.type
_entity_poly.pdbx_seq_one_letter_code
_entity_poly.pdbx_strand_id
1 'polypeptide(L)'
;MTKKFVDRARGALEMLLQELDGRFSVAVETVHTSGHAGPSDLKRLAAAVAAKRLIPIHTFERLRFPELFSNVELANDGEWIEV
;
A
#
# COMPACT_ATOMS: atom_id res chain seq x y z
N MET A 1 5.25 6.84 6.17
CA MET A 1 4.35 6.04 7.05
C MET A 1 5.10 4.79 7.49
N THR A 2 4.68 4.06 8.51
CA THR A 2 5.29 2.76 8.87
C THR A 2 4.17 1.74 9.03
N LYS A 3 4.45 0.44 8.89
CA LYS A 3 3.45 -0.63 9.12
C LYS A 3 2.78 -0.48 10.50
N LYS A 4 3.57 -0.09 11.52
CA LYS A 4 3.11 0.26 12.86
C LYS A 4 2.03 1.37 12.91
N PHE A 5 2.07 2.34 11.98
CA PHE A 5 1.06 3.39 11.91
C PHE A 5 -0.30 2.84 11.43
N VAL A 6 -0.27 1.99 10.40
CA VAL A 6 -1.48 1.36 9.83
C VAL A 6 -2.13 0.41 10.86
N ASP A 7 -1.31 -0.37 11.56
CA ASP A 7 -1.80 -1.31 12.59
C ASP A 7 -2.44 -0.56 13.77
N ARG A 8 -1.85 0.58 14.18
CA ARG A 8 -2.40 1.43 15.24
C ARG A 8 -3.73 2.08 14.84
N ALA A 9 -3.86 2.53 13.59
CA ALA A 9 -5.10 3.12 13.08
C ALA A 9 -6.23 2.08 13.01
N ARG A 10 -5.92 0.82 12.67
CA ARG A 10 -6.90 -0.27 12.65
C ARG A 10 -7.47 -0.56 14.04
N GLY A 11 -6.61 -0.65 15.06
CA GLY A 11 -7.08 -0.85 16.44
C GLY A 11 -7.98 0.28 16.95
N ALA A 12 -7.67 1.54 16.59
CA ALA A 12 -8.51 2.68 16.96
C ALA A 12 -9.90 2.64 16.30
N LEU A 13 -9.98 2.20 15.03
CA LEU A 13 -11.26 2.02 14.34
C LEU A 13 -12.09 0.91 14.99
N GLU A 14 -11.49 -0.23 15.30
CA GLU A 14 -12.18 -1.35 15.96
C GLU A 14 -12.78 -0.93 17.31
N MET A 15 -12.03 -0.17 18.12
CA MET A 15 -12.52 0.38 19.38
C MET A 15 -13.72 1.32 19.18
N LEU A 16 -13.64 2.21 18.19
CA LEU A 16 -14.73 3.13 17.87
C LEU A 16 -16.01 2.37 17.44
N LEU A 17 -15.86 1.37 16.57
CA LEU A 17 -16.99 0.56 16.11
C LEU A 17 -17.66 -0.18 17.26
N GLN A 18 -16.88 -0.74 18.20
CA GLN A 18 -17.40 -1.39 19.40
C GLN A 18 -18.15 -0.42 20.32
N GLU A 19 -17.67 0.82 20.48
CA GLU A 19 -18.40 1.82 21.27
C GLU A 19 -19.70 2.26 20.59
N LEU A 20 -19.70 2.47 19.28
CA LEU A 20 -20.90 2.86 18.52
C LEU A 20 -22.00 1.80 18.59
N ASP A 21 -21.64 0.52 18.46
CA ASP A 21 -22.59 -0.59 18.56
C ASP A 21 -23.05 -0.81 20.02
N GLY A 22 -22.10 -0.97 20.94
CA GLY A 22 -22.40 -1.39 22.31
C GLY A 22 -22.98 -0.29 23.22
N ARG A 23 -22.58 0.97 23.05
CA ARG A 23 -23.05 2.08 23.91
C ARG A 23 -24.14 2.92 23.28
N PHE A 24 -24.10 3.08 21.96
CA PHE A 24 -25.00 3.98 21.25
C PHE A 24 -26.01 3.25 20.36
N SER A 25 -25.89 1.92 20.23
CA SER A 25 -26.76 1.10 19.38
C SER A 25 -26.86 1.62 17.95
N VAL A 26 -25.74 2.10 17.42
CA VAL A 26 -25.61 2.60 16.04
C VAL A 26 -25.02 1.50 15.17
N ALA A 27 -25.80 1.01 14.21
CA ALA A 27 -25.30 0.08 13.19
C ALA A 27 -24.34 0.81 12.24
N VAL A 28 -23.14 0.24 12.05
CA VAL A 28 -22.10 0.81 11.16
C VAL A 28 -21.77 -0.19 10.06
N GLU A 29 -21.78 0.28 8.82
CA GLU A 29 -21.32 -0.48 7.65
C GLU A 29 -19.95 0.03 7.20
N THR A 30 -19.02 -0.88 6.90
CA THR A 30 -17.70 -0.51 6.38
C THR A 30 -17.71 -0.56 4.86
N VAL A 31 -17.64 0.61 4.22
CA VAL A 31 -17.52 0.74 2.77
C VAL A 31 -16.16 1.37 2.45
N HIS A 32 -15.23 0.56 1.93
CA HIS A 32 -13.87 1.01 1.62
C HIS A 32 -13.50 0.71 0.17
N THR A 33 -12.95 1.71 -0.51
CA THR A 33 -12.31 1.57 -1.82
C THR A 33 -10.88 2.09 -1.72
N SER A 34 -9.91 1.30 -2.20
CA SER A 34 -8.51 1.72 -2.25
C SER A 34 -8.33 2.88 -3.23
N GLY A 35 -7.53 3.88 -2.84
CA GLY A 35 -7.05 4.93 -3.74
C GLY A 35 -5.78 4.55 -4.52
N HIS A 36 -5.20 3.38 -4.25
CA HIS A 36 -3.98 2.88 -4.90
C HIS A 36 -4.29 1.73 -5.87
N ALA A 37 -3.54 1.69 -6.97
CA ALA A 37 -3.60 0.63 -7.97
C ALA A 37 -3.21 -0.74 -7.37
N GLY A 38 -4.00 -1.77 -7.71
CA GLY A 38 -3.69 -3.15 -7.33
C GLY A 38 -2.59 -3.76 -8.22
N PRO A 39 -2.08 -4.97 -7.87
CA PRO A 39 -1.00 -5.61 -8.61
C PRO A 39 -1.26 -5.83 -10.11
N SER A 40 -2.50 -6.13 -10.51
CA SER A 40 -2.89 -6.29 -11.92
C SER A 40 -2.76 -4.98 -12.70
N ASP A 41 -3.21 -3.88 -12.12
CA ASP A 41 -3.12 -2.55 -12.73
C ASP A 41 -1.68 -2.07 -12.81
N LEU A 42 -0.88 -2.34 -11.76
CA LEU A 42 0.56 -2.04 -11.76
C LEU A 42 1.30 -2.81 -12.87
N LYS A 43 0.97 -4.10 -13.08
CA LYS A 43 1.52 -4.89 -14.19
C LYS A 43 1.14 -4.31 -15.55
N ARG A 44 -0.12 -3.91 -15.72
CA ARG A 44 -0.61 -3.28 -16.95
C ARG A 44 0.11 -1.95 -17.22
N LEU A 45 0.30 -1.14 -16.19
CA LEU A 45 1.04 0.13 -16.27
C LEU A 45 2.51 -0.11 -16.63
N ALA A 46 3.19 -1.02 -15.94
CA ALA A 46 4.60 -1.32 -16.20
C ALA A 46 4.83 -1.83 -17.63
N ALA A 47 3.94 -2.69 -18.13
CA ALA A 47 3.99 -3.19 -19.51
C ALA A 47 3.77 -2.07 -20.54
N ALA A 48 2.83 -1.16 -20.28
CA ALA A 48 2.54 -0.05 -21.19
C ALA A 48 3.67 0.99 -21.23
N VAL A 49 4.32 1.26 -20.09
CA VAL A 49 5.46 2.18 -20.01
C VAL A 49 6.73 1.55 -20.58
N ALA A 50 6.91 0.24 -20.44
CA ALA A 50 8.07 -0.51 -20.92
C ALA A 50 9.42 0.11 -20.50
N ALA A 51 9.49 0.61 -19.26
CA ALA A 51 10.71 1.21 -18.71
C ALA A 51 11.86 0.20 -18.68
N LYS A 52 13.10 0.65 -18.85
CA LYS A 52 14.29 -0.20 -18.71
C LYS A 52 14.47 -0.71 -17.28
N ARG A 53 14.13 0.13 -16.29
CA ARG A 53 14.26 -0.14 -14.86
C ARG A 53 12.99 0.27 -14.13
N LEU A 54 12.53 -0.54 -13.18
CA LEU A 54 11.38 -0.27 -12.31
C LEU A 54 11.87 -0.12 -10.88
N ILE A 55 11.64 1.05 -10.27
CA ILE A 55 12.05 1.33 -8.89
C ILE A 55 10.80 1.47 -8.01
N PRO A 56 10.51 0.53 -7.11
CA PRO A 56 9.34 0.60 -6.23
C PRO A 56 9.56 1.61 -5.11
N ILE A 57 8.79 2.70 -5.17
CA ILE A 57 8.72 3.76 -4.15
C ILE A 57 7.32 3.80 -3.53
N HIS A 58 7.18 4.49 -2.39
CA HIS A 58 5.90 4.68 -1.70
C HIS A 58 5.17 3.36 -1.32
N THR A 59 5.93 2.32 -0.96
CA THR A 59 5.42 1.03 -0.46
C THR A 59 6.31 0.50 0.67
N PHE A 60 5.72 -0.20 1.63
CA PHE A 60 6.49 -0.91 2.68
C PHE A 60 7.02 -2.26 2.22
N GLU A 61 6.48 -2.78 1.12
CA GLU A 61 6.73 -4.15 0.66
C GLU A 61 7.58 -4.15 -0.62
N ARG A 62 8.45 -3.14 -0.80
CA ARG A 62 9.34 -3.00 -1.97
C ARG A 62 10.18 -4.25 -2.24
N LEU A 63 10.56 -5.00 -1.20
CA LEU A 63 11.33 -6.23 -1.32
C LEU A 63 10.57 -7.38 -2.02
N ARG A 64 9.24 -7.28 -2.12
CA ARG A 64 8.41 -8.27 -2.83
C ARG A 64 8.25 -7.97 -4.32
N PHE A 65 8.62 -6.77 -4.77
CA PHE A 65 8.46 -6.39 -6.18
C PHE A 65 9.29 -7.23 -7.16
N PRO A 66 10.51 -7.71 -6.84
CA PRO A 66 11.23 -8.64 -7.70
C PRO A 66 10.48 -9.96 -7.99
N GLU A 67 9.51 -10.35 -7.16
CA GLU A 67 8.63 -11.50 -7.43
C GLU A 67 7.53 -11.17 -8.46
N LEU A 68 7.25 -9.88 -8.68
CA LEU A 68 6.14 -9.39 -9.50
C LEU A 68 6.59 -8.84 -10.86
N PHE A 69 7.83 -8.37 -10.98
CA PHE A 69 8.39 -7.72 -12.16
C PHE A 69 9.83 -8.15 -12.39
N SER A 70 10.26 -8.23 -13.66
CA SER A 70 11.58 -8.78 -14.03
C SER A 70 12.73 -7.76 -14.02
N ASN A 71 12.43 -6.46 -14.01
CA ASN A 71 13.41 -5.38 -14.17
C ASN A 71 13.44 -4.41 -12.96
N VAL A 72 13.35 -4.97 -11.76
CA VAL A 72 13.31 -4.19 -10.53
C VAL A 72 14.70 -3.76 -10.09
N GLU A 73 14.87 -2.47 -9.81
CA GLU A 73 16.02 -1.92 -9.11
C GLU A 73 15.56 -1.32 -7.77
N LEU A 74 16.26 -1.67 -6.69
CA LEU A 74 15.93 -1.22 -5.35
C LEU A 74 16.87 -0.07 -4.95
N ALA A 75 16.32 1.13 -4.72
CA ALA A 75 17.07 2.28 -4.20
C ALA A 75 16.61 2.70 -2.80
N ASN A 76 17.54 3.01 -1.91
CA ASN A 76 17.26 3.49 -0.55
C ASN A 76 17.01 5.00 -0.52
N ASP A 77 16.43 5.50 0.57
CA ASP A 77 16.26 6.93 0.76
C ASP A 77 17.63 7.64 0.76
N GLY A 78 17.77 8.66 -0.07
CA GLY A 78 19.03 9.42 -0.24
C GLY A 78 20.05 8.77 -1.17
N GLU A 79 19.75 7.62 -1.77
CA GLU A 79 20.59 6.98 -2.78
C GLU A 79 20.42 7.66 -4.16
N TRP A 80 21.53 7.99 -4.80
CA TRP A 80 21.53 8.55 -6.16
C TRP A 80 21.52 7.42 -7.19
N ILE A 81 20.67 7.55 -8.20
CA ILE A 81 20.58 6.61 -9.32
C ILE A 81 21.06 7.32 -10.58
N GLU A 82 22.11 6.76 -11.19
CA GLU A 82 22.59 7.21 -12.50
C GLU A 82 21.57 6.85 -13.57
N VAL A 83 21.27 7.79 -14.49
CA VAL A 83 20.20 7.68 -15.49
C VAL A 83 20.69 7.15 -16.83
#